data_AF-A0A358A1X7-F1
#
_entry.id   AF-A0A358A1X7-F1
#
_cell.length_a   1.000
_cell.length_b   1.000
_cell.length_c   1.000
_cell.angle_alpha   90.00
_cell.angle_beta   90.00
_cell.angle_gamma   90.00
#
_symmetry.space_group_name_H-M   'P 1'
#
loop_
_entity.id
_entity.type
_entity.pdbx_description
1 polymer ?
#
loop_
_entity_poly.entity_id
_entity_poly.type
_entity_poly.pdbx_seq_one_letter_code
_entity_poly.pdbx_strand_id
1 'polypeptide(L)'
;MLPVTVVDHVGNEVTIAAVDRIIPLDGTVAEVVFALGLGANVVATDLSATYPPEADALPEIGYQRSLTAESIASFAPTVLLATEIAGPEGALDDLRRLGYPLVIVP
;
A
#
# COMPACT_ATOMS: atom_id res chain seq x y z
N MET A 1 11.97 14.57 4.19
CA MET A 1 12.22 15.02 2.80
C MET A 1 12.16 13.79 1.90
N LEU A 2 11.64 13.92 0.69
CA LEU A 2 11.62 12.87 -0.33
C LEU A 2 12.59 13.24 -1.47
N PRO A 3 13.20 12.27 -2.18
CA PRO A 3 13.05 10.83 -1.99
C PRO A 3 13.67 10.33 -0.67
N VAL A 4 13.16 9.20 -0.16
CA VAL A 4 13.75 8.48 0.97
C VAL A 4 13.98 7.02 0.57
N THR A 5 15.13 6.48 0.95
CA THR A 5 15.45 5.06 0.79
C THR A 5 15.38 4.40 2.15
N VAL A 6 14.63 3.30 2.25
CA VAL A 6 14.44 2.53 3.48
C VAL A 6 14.79 1.08 3.23
N VAL A 7 15.25 0.38 4.26
CA VAL A 7 15.26 -1.07 4.29
C VAL A 7 13.96 -1.51 4.95
N ASP A 8 13.13 -2.24 4.22
CA ASP A 8 11.82 -2.68 4.70
C ASP A 8 11.95 -3.85 5.71
N HIS A 9 10.84 -4.31 6.27
CA HIS A 9 10.81 -5.35 7.31
C HIS A 9 11.45 -6.68 6.87
N VAL A 10 11.44 -6.98 5.58
CA VAL A 10 11.98 -8.23 5.02
C VAL A 10 13.34 -8.04 4.33
N GLY A 11 13.95 -6.86 4.47
CA GLY A 11 15.32 -6.57 4.02
C GLY A 11 15.45 -6.00 2.61
N ASN A 12 14.36 -5.62 1.95
CA ASN A 12 14.42 -4.96 0.64
C ASN A 12 14.81 -3.49 0.79
N GLU A 13 15.72 -3.01 -0.07
CA GLU A 13 15.99 -1.57 -0.20
C GLU A 13 14.97 -0.94 -1.15
N VAL A 14 14.13 -0.03 -0.64
CA VAL A 14 13.03 0.57 -1.37
C VAL A 14 13.18 2.09 -1.35
N THR A 15 13.14 2.72 -2.53
CA THR A 15 13.17 4.19 -2.66
C THR A 15 11.77 4.72 -2.93
N ILE A 16 11.29 5.60 -2.05
CA ILE A 16 9.99 6.26 -2.15
C ILE A 16 10.23 7.68 -2.63
N ALA A 17 9.73 8.02 -3.81
CA ALA A 17 9.90 9.36 -4.40
C ALA A 17 8.75 10.31 -4.06
N ALA A 18 7.54 9.79 -3.85
CA ALA A 18 6.35 10.58 -3.60
C ALA A 18 5.32 9.79 -2.75
N VAL A 19 4.45 10.52 -2.05
CA VAL A 19 3.44 9.96 -1.12
C VAL A 19 2.06 10.58 -1.37
N ASP A 20 1.82 11.14 -2.55
CA ASP A 20 0.55 11.76 -2.94
C ASP A 20 -0.52 10.75 -3.37
N ARG A 21 -0.14 9.48 -3.64
CA ARG A 21 -1.07 8.38 -3.95
C ARG A 21 -0.67 7.11 -3.22
N ILE A 22 -1.13 6.98 -1.98
CA ILE A 22 -0.83 5.85 -1.09
C ILE A 22 -1.91 4.78 -1.25
N ILE A 23 -1.50 3.51 -1.26
CA ILE A 23 -2.42 2.38 -1.06
C ILE A 23 -1.87 1.51 0.07
N PRO A 24 -2.52 1.51 1.25
CA PRO A 24 -2.28 0.49 2.28
C PRO A 24 -2.94 -0.82 1.84
N LEU A 25 -2.17 -1.90 1.88
CA LEU A 25 -2.60 -3.25 1.50
C LEU A 25 -2.98 -4.11 2.72
N ASP A 26 -3.24 -3.47 3.86
CA ASP A 26 -3.71 -4.05 5.11
C ASP A 26 -4.47 -2.97 5.92
N GLY A 27 -5.58 -3.34 6.55
CA GLY A 27 -6.42 -2.42 7.31
C GLY A 27 -5.69 -1.75 8.46
N THR A 28 -4.81 -2.47 9.16
CA THR A 28 -3.99 -1.91 10.25
C THR A 28 -3.02 -0.86 9.71
N VAL A 29 -2.46 -1.11 8.53
CA VAL A 29 -1.59 -0.14 7.86
C VAL A 29 -2.39 1.08 7.42
N ALA A 30 -3.62 0.90 6.94
CA ALA A 30 -4.53 1.99 6.63
C ALA A 30 -4.78 2.86 7.86
N GLU A 31 -5.13 2.28 9.01
CA GLU A 31 -5.35 3.02 10.25
C GLU A 31 -4.15 3.89 10.64
N VAL A 32 -2.93 3.34 10.54
CA VAL A 32 -1.69 4.08 10.83
C VAL A 32 -1.48 5.23 9.85
N VAL A 33 -1.69 5.01 8.54
CA VAL A 33 -1.56 6.07 7.52
C VAL A 33 -2.54 7.22 7.79
N PHE A 34 -3.79 6.90 8.14
CA PHE A 34 -4.79 7.90 8.50
C PHE A 34 -4.43 8.62 9.80
N ALA A 35 -3.99 7.89 10.83
CA ALA A 35 -3.56 8.46 12.11
C ALA A 35 -2.35 9.40 11.98
N LEU A 36 -1.49 9.18 10.99
CA LEU A 36 -0.36 10.06 10.65
C LEU A 36 -0.77 11.32 9.85
N GLY A 37 -2.07 11.50 9.57
CA GLY A 37 -2.59 12.65 8.84
C GLY A 37 -2.45 12.55 7.32
N LEU A 38 -2.18 11.36 6.79
CA LEU A 38 -1.98 11.13 5.35
C LEU A 38 -3.22 10.54 4.66
N GLY A 39 -4.37 10.48 5.34
CA GLY A 39 -5.61 9.91 4.80
C GLY A 39 -6.06 10.53 3.47
N ALA A 40 -5.83 11.84 3.28
CA ALA A 40 -6.16 12.53 2.02
C ALA A 40 -5.34 12.05 0.81
N ASN A 41 -4.23 11.36 1.06
CA ASN A 41 -3.37 10.82 0.02
C ASN A 41 -3.70 9.35 -0.29
N VAL A 42 -4.60 8.71 0.48
CA VAL A 42 -5.00 7.32 0.25
C VAL A 42 -6.00 7.27 -0.90
N VAL A 43 -5.67 6.54 -1.96
CA VAL A 43 -6.48 6.50 -3.19
C VAL A 43 -7.34 5.25 -3.34
N ALA A 44 -7.00 4.20 -2.60
CA ALA A 44 -7.74 2.96 -2.49
C ALA A 44 -7.25 2.19 -1.26
N THR A 45 -8.05 1.23 -0.79
CA THR A 45 -7.77 0.40 0.39
C THR A 45 -8.09 -1.07 0.11
N ASP A 46 -7.54 -1.99 0.91
CA ASP A 46 -8.02 -3.36 0.90
C ASP A 46 -9.30 -3.52 1.72
N LEU A 47 -10.02 -4.63 1.51
CA LEU A 47 -11.30 -4.96 2.17
C LEU A 47 -11.28 -4.96 3.70
N SER A 48 -10.10 -5.05 4.34
CA SER A 48 -9.99 -5.05 5.80
C SER A 48 -9.92 -3.65 6.41
N ALA A 49 -9.73 -2.60 5.61
CA ALA A 49 -9.59 -1.21 6.05
C ALA A 49 -10.92 -0.54 6.44
N THR A 50 -11.54 -1.06 7.51
CA THR A 50 -12.86 -0.64 7.99
C THR A 50 -12.83 0.55 8.95
N TYR A 51 -11.63 1.05 9.30
CA TYR A 51 -11.42 2.22 10.15
C TYR A 51 -10.24 3.07 9.64
N PRO A 52 -10.31 4.41 9.72
CA PRO A 52 -11.49 5.21 10.08
C PRO A 52 -12.60 5.14 8.99
N PRO A 53 -13.81 5.69 9.22
CA PRO A 53 -14.90 5.64 8.25
C PRO A 53 -14.52 6.20 6.86
N GLU A 54 -13.57 7.12 6.81
CA GLU A 54 -13.03 7.65 5.56
C GLU A 54 -12.24 6.60 4.77
N ALA A 55 -11.58 5.65 5.43
CA ALA A 55 -10.89 4.53 4.76
C ALA A 55 -11.89 3.52 4.18
N ASP A 56 -12.96 3.22 4.92
CA ASP A 56 -14.03 2.31 4.52
C ASP A 56 -14.86 2.84 3.33
N ALA A 57 -14.86 4.17 3.12
CA ALA A 57 -15.53 4.82 2.01
C ALA A 57 -14.71 4.86 0.70
N LEU A 58 -13.44 4.45 0.74
CA LEU A 58 -12.57 4.48 -0.44
C LEU A 58 -12.81 3.31 -1.39
N PRO A 59 -12.40 3.42 -2.67
CA PRO A 59 -12.41 2.29 -3.58
C PRO A 59 -11.59 1.11 -3.04
N GLU A 60 -12.10 -0.10 -3.21
CA GLU A 60 -11.43 -1.31 -2.75
C GLU A 60 -10.61 -1.98 -3.85
N ILE A 61 -9.41 -2.46 -3.49
CA ILE A 61 -8.53 -3.23 -4.38
C ILE A 61 -8.64 -4.76 -4.19
N GLY A 62 -9.53 -5.21 -3.32
CA GLY A 62 -9.72 -6.61 -2.94
C GLY A 62 -9.20 -6.91 -1.53
N TYR A 63 -9.08 -8.19 -1.20
CA TYR A 63 -8.64 -8.63 0.13
C TYR A 63 -7.12 -8.86 0.15
N GLN A 64 -6.45 -8.44 1.23
CA GLN A 64 -4.98 -8.49 1.37
C GLN A 64 -4.33 -9.85 1.07
N ARG A 65 -5.06 -10.97 1.16
CA ARG A 65 -4.54 -12.32 0.84
C ARG A 65 -4.84 -12.80 -0.59
N SER A 66 -5.55 -12.00 -1.37
CA SER A 66 -6.00 -12.33 -2.72
C SER A 66 -6.00 -11.07 -3.62
N LEU A 67 -4.91 -10.30 -3.54
CA LEU A 67 -4.71 -9.08 -4.31
C LEU A 67 -4.44 -9.38 -5.79
N THR A 68 -4.67 -8.38 -6.63
CA THR A 68 -4.27 -8.44 -8.05
C THR A 68 -3.46 -7.19 -8.39
N ALA A 69 -2.36 -7.38 -9.13
CA ALA A 69 -1.50 -6.28 -9.56
C ALA A 69 -2.25 -5.29 -10.46
N GLU A 70 -3.14 -5.79 -11.33
CA GLU A 70 -3.95 -4.97 -12.24
C GLU A 70 -4.88 -4.01 -11.48
N SER A 71 -5.61 -4.51 -10.48
CA SER A 71 -6.51 -3.69 -9.66
C SER A 71 -5.73 -2.55 -8.99
N ILE A 72 -4.62 -2.88 -8.33
CA ILE A 72 -3.77 -1.91 -7.63
C ILE A 72 -3.14 -0.90 -8.60
N ALA A 73 -2.59 -1.38 -9.72
CA ALA A 73 -1.94 -0.54 -10.72
C ALA A 73 -2.90 0.44 -11.42
N SER A 74 -4.20 0.10 -11.50
CA SER A 74 -5.22 0.98 -12.08
C SER A 74 -5.36 2.33 -11.35
N PHE A 75 -4.96 2.39 -10.08
CA PHE A 75 -4.95 3.60 -9.27
C PHE A 75 -3.65 4.41 -9.38
N ALA A 76 -2.65 3.95 -10.13
CA ALA A 76 -1.35 4.58 -10.30
C ALA A 76 -0.73 5.07 -8.96
N PRO A 77 -0.51 4.19 -7.97
CA PRO A 77 0.03 4.56 -6.67
C PRO A 77 1.46 5.07 -6.77
N THR A 78 1.84 5.97 -5.86
CA THR A 78 3.24 6.40 -5.69
C THR A 78 3.97 5.58 -4.64
N VAL A 79 3.24 4.93 -3.73
CA VAL A 79 3.78 3.99 -2.74
C VAL A 79 2.72 3.00 -2.29
N LEU A 80 3.14 1.75 -2.11
CA LEU A 80 2.37 0.67 -1.53
C LEU A 80 2.96 0.32 -0.16
N LEU A 81 2.10 0.21 0.85
CA LEU A 81 2.49 -0.19 2.21
C LEU A 81 1.76 -1.49 2.54
N ALA A 82 2.51 -2.54 2.88
CA ALA A 82 1.96 -3.88 3.09
C ALA A 82 2.57 -4.53 4.33
N THR A 83 1.89 -5.53 4.88
CA THR A 83 2.47 -6.47 5.86
C THR A 83 2.91 -7.75 5.15
N GLU A 84 3.59 -8.65 5.86
CA GLU A 84 3.94 -9.99 5.34
C GLU A 84 2.71 -10.84 4.96
N ILE A 85 1.51 -10.45 5.39
CA ILE A 85 0.25 -11.16 5.09
C ILE A 85 -0.22 -10.85 3.66
N ALA A 86 0.27 -9.77 3.05
CA ALA A 86 -0.11 -9.36 1.71
C ALA A 86 0.25 -10.43 0.68
N GLY A 87 -0.67 -10.72 -0.25
CA GLY A 87 -0.45 -11.72 -1.27
C GLY A 87 -1.58 -11.84 -2.28
N PRO A 88 -1.45 -12.75 -3.26
CA PRO A 88 -0.36 -13.72 -3.41
C PRO A 88 0.97 -13.05 -3.81
N GLU A 89 2.09 -13.71 -3.51
CA GLU A 89 3.45 -13.19 -3.79
C GLU A 89 3.64 -12.78 -5.25
N GLY A 90 3.07 -13.55 -6.20
CA GLY A 90 3.13 -13.21 -7.62
C GLY A 90 2.51 -11.84 -7.96
N ALA A 91 1.45 -11.42 -7.25
CA ALA A 91 0.86 -10.10 -7.45
C ALA A 91 1.79 -8.99 -6.93
N LEU A 92 2.47 -9.22 -5.80
CA LEU A 92 3.44 -8.27 -5.25
C LEU A 92 4.67 -8.14 -6.18
N ASP A 93 5.13 -9.26 -6.74
CA ASP A 93 6.24 -9.27 -7.70
C ASP A 93 5.91 -8.52 -8.98
N ASP A 94 4.71 -8.68 -9.50
CA ASP A 94 4.26 -7.93 -10.67
C ASP A 94 4.21 -6.43 -10.39
N LEU A 95 3.76 -6.01 -9.20
CA LEU A 95 3.79 -4.59 -8.79
C LEU A 95 5.22 -4.04 -8.70
N ARG A 96 6.15 -4.80 -8.14
CA ARG A 96 7.58 -4.43 -8.12
C ARG A 96 8.15 -4.31 -9.54
N ARG A 97 7.81 -5.23 -10.44
CA ARG A 97 8.25 -5.20 -11.85
C ARG A 97 7.68 -4.01 -12.62
N LEU A 98 6.47 -3.57 -12.28
CA LEU A 98 5.87 -2.35 -12.81
C LEU A 98 6.53 -1.07 -12.26
N GLY A 99 7.43 -1.19 -11.27
CA GLY A 99 8.20 -0.08 -10.71
C GLY A 99 7.52 0.62 -9.55
N TYR A 100 6.45 0.06 -8.98
CA TYR A 100 5.81 0.63 -7.80
C TYR A 100 6.67 0.40 -6.55
N PRO A 101 7.01 1.44 -5.77
CA PRO A 101 7.64 1.28 -4.47
C PRO A 101 6.72 0.50 -3.53
N LEU A 102 7.13 -0.70 -3.13
CA LEU A 102 6.37 -1.57 -2.23
C LEU A 102 7.21 -1.84 -0.99
N VAL A 103 6.73 -1.37 0.16
CA VAL A 103 7.40 -1.49 1.45
C VAL A 103 6.65 -2.48 2.33
N ILE A 104 7.35 -3.50 2.81
CA ILE A 104 6.82 -4.38 3.86
C ILE A 104 7.09 -3.76 5.23
N VAL A 105 6.05 -3.56 6.04
CA VAL A 105 6.13 -3.11 7.42
C VAL A 105 5.86 -4.29 8.39
N PRO A 106 6.32 -4.21 9.65
CA PRO A 106 6.11 -5.24 10.66
C PRO A 106 4.62 -5.52 10.96
#